data_AF-A0A345C0U8-F1
#
_entry.id   AF-A0A345C0U8-F1
#
_cell.length_a   1.000
_cell.length_b   1.000
_cell.length_c   1.000
_cell.angle_alpha   90.00
_cell.angle_beta   90.00
_cell.angle_gamma   90.00
#
_symmetry.space_group_name_H-M   'P 1'
#
loop_
_entity.id
_entity.type
_entity.pdbx_description
1 polymer ?
#
loop_
_entity_poly.entity_id
_entity_poly.type
_entity_poly.pdbx_seq_one_letter_code
_entity_poly.pdbx_strand_id
1 'polypeptide(L)' 'MESQRRYELIKARKDIGFFQKDVVALLSKDHDIKITESYYGMIEQGVRTPNLILALSISKVLSKDPEKFF' A
#
# COMPACT_ATOMS: atom_id res chain seq x y z
N MET A 1 14.22 10.08 6.65
CA MET A 1 13.27 9.26 7.45
C MET A 1 12.02 8.90 6.67
N GLU A 2 11.30 9.83 6.02
CA GLU A 2 10.14 9.49 5.16
C GLU A 2 10.50 8.59 3.96
N SER A 3 11.65 8.83 3.32
CA SER A 3 12.10 8.05 2.17
C SER A 3 12.32 6.56 2.50
N GLN A 4 12.63 6.24 3.77
CA GLN A 4 12.84 4.86 4.20
C GLN A 4 11.51 4.10 4.30
N ARG A 5 10.47 4.69 4.91
CA ARG A 5 9.17 4.01 5.05
C ARG A 5 8.51 3.73 3.70
N ARG A 6 8.63 4.68 2.76
CA ARG A 6 8.13 4.51 1.38
C ARG A 6 8.88 3.41 0.63
N TYR A 7 10.20 3.34 0.83
CA TYR A 7 11.00 2.23 0.30
C TYR A 7 10.54 0.89 0.86
N GLU A 8 10.27 0.79 2.17
CA GLU A 8 9.76 -0.44 2.79
C GLU A 8 8.39 -0.85 2.23
N LEU A 9 7.49 0.09 1.93
CA LEU A 9 6.20 -0.21 1.31
C LEU A 9 6.37 -0.84 -0.08
N ILE A 10 7.17 -0.21 -0.94
CA ILE A 10 7.45 -0.72 -2.29
C ILE A 10 8.17 -2.07 -2.21
N LYS A 11 9.13 -2.21 -1.30
CA LYS A 11 9.88 -3.44 -1.08
C LYS A 11 8.96 -4.56 -0.61
N ALA A 12 8.11 -4.33 0.38
CA ALA A 12 7.17 -5.33 0.90
C ALA A 12 6.24 -5.86 -0.20
N ARG A 13 5.73 -4.99 -1.09
CA ARG A 13 4.95 -5.42 -2.25
C ARG A 13 5.78 -6.27 -3.22
N LYS A 14 7.00 -5.84 -3.52
CA LYS A 14 7.89 -6.58 -4.44
C LYS A 14 8.34 -7.92 -3.88
N ASP A 15 8.59 -8.01 -2.58
CA ASP A 15 9.02 -9.23 -1.88
C ASP A 15 7.98 -10.35 -1.98
N ILE A 16 6.69 -9.99 -2.06
CA ILE A 16 5.58 -10.93 -2.29
C ILE A 16 5.21 -11.10 -3.78
N GLY A 17 5.98 -10.48 -4.69
CA GLY A 17 5.80 -10.62 -6.14
C GLY A 17 4.60 -9.88 -6.73
N PHE A 18 4.03 -8.91 -6.00
CA PHE A 18 2.81 -8.22 -6.45
C PHE A 18 3.11 -6.98 -7.29
N PHE A 19 2.26 -6.74 -8.29
CA PHE A 19 2.13 -5.47 -8.98
C PHE A 19 1.18 -4.53 -8.21
N GLN A 20 1.19 -3.24 -8.55
CA GLN A 20 0.29 -2.26 -7.93
C GLN A 20 -1.19 -2.63 -8.14
N LYS A 21 -1.55 -3.06 -9.37
CA LYS A 21 -2.89 -3.59 -9.68
C LYS A 21 -3.33 -4.75 -8.78
N ASP A 22 -2.41 -5.60 -8.32
CA ASP A 22 -2.76 -6.76 -7.50
C ASP A 22 -3.15 -6.32 -6.08
N VAL A 23 -2.40 -5.35 -5.52
CA VAL A 23 -2.74 -4.73 -4.23
C VAL A 23 -4.10 -4.05 -4.31
N VAL A 24 -4.36 -3.30 -5.39
CA VAL A 24 -5.67 -2.65 -5.61
C VAL A 24 -6.80 -3.66 -5.75
N ALA A 25 -6.58 -4.77 -6.46
CA ALA A 25 -7.57 -5.83 -6.60
C ALA A 25 -7.92 -6.47 -5.24
N LEU A 26 -6.91 -6.72 -4.39
CA LEU A 26 -7.11 -7.26 -3.04
C LEU A 26 -7.80 -6.26 -2.10
N LEU A 27 -7.44 -4.99 -2.16
CA LEU A 27 -8.14 -3.93 -1.41
C LEU A 27 -9.62 -3.86 -1.77
N SER A 28 -9.94 -3.97 -3.06
CA SER A 28 -11.33 -4.00 -3.52
C SER A 28 -12.07 -5.26 -3.07
N LYS A 29 -11.43 -6.43 -3.22
CA LYS A 29 -12.04 -7.74 -2.93
C LYS A 29 -12.23 -8.02 -1.45
N ASP A 30 -11.20 -7.74 -0.63
CA ASP A 30 -11.12 -8.21 0.76
C ASP A 30 -11.45 -7.10 1.77
N HIS A 31 -11.44 -5.84 1.34
CA HIS A 31 -11.65 -4.68 2.21
C HIS A 31 -12.73 -3.70 1.70
N ASP A 32 -13.37 -3.96 0.56
CA ASP A 32 -14.32 -3.06 -0.13
C ASP A 32 -13.75 -1.64 -0.37
N ILE A 33 -12.42 -1.54 -0.51
CA ILE A 33 -11.75 -0.27 -0.78
C ILE A 33 -11.45 -0.16 -2.27
N LYS A 34 -12.18 0.74 -2.93
CA LYS A 34 -12.07 1.00 -4.37
C LYS A 34 -11.17 2.21 -4.61
N ILE A 35 -9.92 1.95 -4.96
CA ILE A 35 -8.95 2.96 -5.42
C ILE A 35 -8.42 2.57 -6.80
N THR A 36 -7.81 3.51 -7.52
CA THR A 36 -7.15 3.20 -8.79
C THR A 36 -5.70 2.74 -8.56
N GLU A 37 -5.13 2.04 -9.54
CA GLU A 37 -3.71 1.71 -9.55
C GLU A 37 -2.84 2.97 -9.46
N SER A 38 -3.20 4.04 -10.18
CA SER A 38 -2.51 5.33 -10.10
C SER A 38 -2.58 5.97 -8.71
N TYR A 39 -3.70 5.83 -8.00
CA TYR A 39 -3.84 6.34 -6.64
C TYR A 39 -2.93 5.59 -5.67
N TYR A 40 -2.87 4.25 -5.76
CA TYR A 40 -1.93 3.45 -5.00
C TYR A 40 -0.47 3.79 -5.36
N GLY A 41 -0.15 4.00 -6.65
CA GLY A 41 1.17 4.44 -7.09
C GLY A 41 1.58 5.80 -6.50
N MET A 42 0.63 6.74 -6.38
CA MET A 42 0.87 8.01 -5.68
C MET A 42 1.14 7.83 -4.19
N ILE A 43 0.58 6.80 -3.55
CA ILE A 43 0.90 6.45 -2.16
C ILE A 43 2.33 5.90 -2.06
N GLU A 44 2.73 5.01 -2.97
CA GLU A 44 4.10 4.47 -3.00
C GLU A 44 5.16 5.55 -3.24
N GLN A 45 4.86 6.51 -4.11
CA GLN A 45 5.69 7.70 -4.34
C GLN A 45 5.54 8.73 -3.21
N GLY A 46 4.52 8.57 -2.36
CA GLY A 46 4.06 9.45 -1.29
C GLY A 46 3.76 10.89 -1.72
N VAL A 47 3.18 11.01 -2.91
CA VAL A 47 2.39 12.18 -3.35
C VAL A 47 1.04 12.21 -2.63
N ARG A 48 0.55 11.04 -2.19
CA ARG A 48 -0.70 10.89 -1.44
C ARG A 48 -0.46 10.15 -0.13
N THR A 49 -1.01 10.69 0.95
CA THR A 49 -1.08 10.01 2.24
C THR A 49 -2.43 9.30 2.33
N PRO A 50 -2.46 7.98 2.54
CA PRO A 50 -3.71 7.26 2.73
C PRO A 50 -4.37 7.68 4.06
N ASN A 51 -5.70 7.60 4.12
CA ASN A 51 -6.39 7.66 5.41
C ASN A 51 -6.09 6.41 6.24
N LEU A 52 -6.42 6.44 7.54
CA LEU A 52 -6.12 5.34 8.46
C LEU A 52 -6.67 3.99 7.98
N ILE A 53 -7.90 3.94 7.47
CA ILE A 53 -8.53 2.71 7.02
C ILE A 53 -7.76 2.10 5.83
N LEU A 54 -7.37 2.93 4.87
CA LEU A 54 -6.58 2.49 3.72
C LEU A 54 -5.17 2.06 4.12
N ALA A 55 -4.50 2.81 5.02
CA ALA A 55 -3.18 2.46 5.54
C ALA A 55 -3.18 1.08 6.24
N LEU A 56 -4.17 0.83 7.10
CA LEU A 56 -4.34 -0.45 7.79
C LEU A 56 -4.64 -1.59 6.81
N SER A 57 -5.46 -1.33 5.79
CA SER A 57 -5.83 -2.35 4.80
C SER A 57 -4.67 -2.70 3.88
N ILE A 58 -3.88 -1.72 3.43
CA ILE A 58 -2.63 -1.95 2.70
C ILE A 58 -1.68 -2.81 3.54
N SER A 59 -1.56 -2.50 4.83
CA SER A 59 -0.68 -3.22 5.75
C SER A 59 -1.12 -4.68 5.93
N LYS A 60 -2.43 -4.96 5.96
CA LYS A 60 -2.99 -6.31 5.95
C LYS A 60 -2.67 -7.05 4.66
N VAL A 61 -2.89 -6.43 3.50
CA VAL A 61 -2.57 -7.02 2.19
C VAL A 61 -1.09 -7.41 2.10
N LEU A 62 -0.20 -6.57 2.64
CA LEU A 62 1.24 -6.81 2.63
C LEU A 62 1.74 -7.63 3.82
N SER A 63 0.86 -8.01 4.76
CA SER A 63 1.22 -8.72 5.99
C SER A 63 2.37 -8.07 6.77
N LYS A 64 2.33 -6.74 6.91
CA LYS A 64 3.31 -5.93 7.66
C LYS A 64 2.61 -4.95 8.59
N ASP A 65 3.38 -4.41 9.53
CA ASP A 65 2.91 -3.38 10.45
C ASP A 65 2.82 -2.02 9.73
N PRO A 66 1.70 -1.28 9.84
CA PRO A 66 1.54 0.05 9.25
C PRO A 66 2.63 1.05 9.65
N GLU A 67 3.20 0.97 10.87
CA GLU A 67 4.27 1.87 11.32
C GLU A 67 5.57 1.72 10.50
N LYS A 68 5.73 0.59 9.80
CA LYS A 68 6.85 0.38 8.88
C LYS A 68 6.70 1.16 7.57
N PHE A 69 5.48 1.58 7.24
CA PHE A 69 5.14 2.19 5.95
C PHE A 69 4.73 3.66 6.07
N PHE A 70 4.00 4.03 7.14
CA PHE A 70 3.33 5.32 7.28
C PHE A 70 3.81 6.06 8.52
#